data_AF-A0A439CNT7-F1
#
_entry.id   AF-A0A439CNT7-F1
#
_cell.length_a   1.000
_cell.length_b   1.000
_cell.length_c   1.000
_cell.angle_alpha   90.00
_cell.angle_beta   90.00
_cell.angle_gamma   90.00
#
_symmetry.space_group_name_H-M   'P 1'
#
loop_
_entity.id
_entity.type
_entity.pdbx_description
1 polymer ?
#
loop_
_entity_poly.entity_id
_entity_poly.type
_entity_poly.pdbx_seq_one_letter_code
_entity_poly.pdbx_strand_id
1 'polypeptide(L)' 'VRFQTFAYTGANDYCMFCETKFLSVGGGRGGTFGLWLNDGLSRGHSAECDTFLNQPLSEEGEKFDVIGVELWVVGAS' A
#
# COMPACT_ATOMS: atom_id res chain seq x y z
N VAL A 1 -16.30 6.37 -6.81
CA VAL A 1 -14.91 5.88 -7.06
C VAL A 1 -14.58 5.90 -8.56
N ARG A 2 -13.60 6.72 -8.96
CA ARG A 2 -12.97 6.67 -10.29
C ARG A 2 -11.69 5.87 -10.17
N PHE A 3 -11.47 4.91 -11.08
CA PHE A 3 -10.24 4.13 -11.11
C PHE A 3 -9.04 5.04 -11.39
N GLN A 4 -7.99 4.90 -10.59
CA GLN A 4 -6.73 5.64 -10.69
C GLN A 4 -5.56 4.65 -10.58
N THR A 5 -4.49 4.94 -11.32
CA THR A 5 -3.25 4.15 -11.32
C THR A 5 -2.08 5.04 -10.94
N PHE A 6 -1.26 4.58 -10.00
CA PHE A 6 -0.07 5.27 -9.54
C PHE A 6 1.17 4.45 -9.93
N ALA A 7 1.89 4.92 -10.95
CA ALA A 7 3.07 4.22 -11.46
C ALA A 7 4.30 4.54 -10.61
N TYR A 8 5.30 3.65 -10.68
CA TYR A 8 6.60 3.88 -10.05
C TYR A 8 7.25 5.16 -10.56
N THR A 9 7.74 6.00 -9.64
CA THR A 9 8.21 7.36 -9.96
C THR A 9 9.71 7.45 -10.21
N GLY A 10 10.50 6.47 -9.76
CA GLY A 10 11.96 6.54 -9.77
C GLY A 10 12.57 7.32 -8.60
N ALA A 11 11.76 7.81 -7.65
CA ALA A 11 12.27 8.65 -6.55
C ALA A 11 13.05 7.87 -5.48
N ASN A 12 12.74 6.59 -5.29
CA ASN A 12 13.42 5.66 -4.37
C ASN A 12 13.03 4.21 -4.73
N ASP A 13 13.69 3.20 -4.15
CA ASP A 13 13.40 1.78 -4.44
C ASP A 13 12.53 1.10 -3.36
N TYR A 14 11.80 1.88 -2.56
CA TYR A 14 11.01 1.37 -1.43
C TYR A 14 9.65 0.79 -1.86
N CYS A 15 9.66 -0.08 -2.87
CA CYS A 15 8.46 -0.61 -3.50
C CYS A 15 7.64 -1.53 -2.57
N MET A 16 8.30 -2.41 -1.83
CA MET A 16 7.65 -3.33 -0.88
C MET A 16 8.53 -3.53 0.35
N PHE A 17 7.91 -3.58 1.52
CA PHE A 17 8.59 -3.93 2.76
C PHE A 17 7.65 -4.78 3.62
N CYS A 18 8.16 -5.90 4.13
CA CYS A 18 7.36 -6.85 4.89
C CYS A 18 8.16 -7.30 6.10
N GLU A 19 7.49 -7.28 7.25
CA GLU A 19 8.01 -7.72 8.53
C GLU A 19 6.98 -8.63 9.20
N THR A 20 7.36 -9.30 10.28
CA THR A 20 6.43 -10.17 11.03
C THR A 20 5.15 -9.44 11.47
N LYS A 21 5.19 -8.11 11.56
CA LYS A 21 4.09 -7.27 12.04
C LYS A 21 3.29 -6.57 10.96
N PHE A 22 3.74 -6.58 9.70
CA PHE A 22 3.04 -5.89 8.63
C PHE A 22 3.54 -6.22 7.24
N LEU A 23 2.70 -5.94 6.25
CA LEU A 23 3.05 -5.80 4.84
C LEU A 23 2.87 -4.33 4.44
N SER A 24 3.80 -3.77 3.67
CA SER A 24 3.64 -2.45 3.08
C SER A 24 4.11 -2.38 1.63
N VAL A 25 3.54 -1.43 0.90
CA VAL A 25 3.79 -1.14 -0.51
C VAL A 25 3.96 0.37 -0.66
N GLY A 26 5.11 0.80 -1.17
CA GLY A 26 5.47 2.20 -1.41
C GLY A 26 5.90 2.94 -0.15
N GLY A 27 7.17 3.36 -0.08
CA GLY A 27 7.74 4.12 1.04
C GLY A 27 7.60 5.64 0.86
N GLY A 28 7.07 6.30 1.87
CA GLY A 28 6.91 7.76 1.95
C GLY A 28 7.89 8.43 2.92
N ARG A 29 7.87 9.77 2.92
CA ARG A 29 8.63 10.55 3.90
C ARG A 29 8.07 10.35 5.30
N GLY A 30 8.95 10.36 6.30
CA GLY A 30 8.53 10.21 7.70
C GLY A 30 8.08 8.78 8.07
N GLY A 31 8.39 7.78 7.23
CA GLY A 31 8.08 6.38 7.52
C GLY A 31 6.63 5.99 7.23
N THR A 32 5.90 6.79 6.46
CA THR A 32 4.56 6.44 5.97
C THR A 32 4.65 5.47 4.78
N PHE A 33 3.54 4.83 4.47
CA PHE A 33 3.44 3.91 3.35
C PHE A 33 2.26 4.24 2.45
N GLY A 34 2.40 3.99 1.14
CA GLY A 34 1.31 4.10 0.18
C GLY A 34 0.17 3.15 0.54
N LEU A 35 0.52 1.92 0.93
CA LEU A 35 -0.36 0.94 1.55
C LEU A 35 0.39 0.21 2.66
N TRP A 36 -0.24 0.06 3.81
CA TRP A 36 0.23 -0.74 4.93
C TRP A 36 -0.92 -1.60 5.46
N LEU A 37 -0.63 -2.86 5.76
CA LEU A 37 -1.55 -3.81 6.37
C LEU A 37 -0.88 -4.45 7.58
N ASN A 38 -1.61 -4.64 8.67
CA ASN A 38 -1.08 -5.34 9.84
C ASN A 38 -0.88 -6.85 9.59
N ASP A 39 -0.22 -7.53 10.53
CA ASP A 39 0.02 -8.99 10.52
C ASP A 39 -1.26 -9.84 10.40
N GLY A 40 -2.40 -9.32 10.87
CA GLY A 40 -3.70 -9.97 10.72
C GLY A 40 -4.44 -9.66 9.42
N LEU A 41 -3.87 -8.85 8.51
CA LEU A 41 -4.52 -8.39 7.27
C LEU A 41 -5.94 -7.83 7.46
N SER A 42 -6.20 -7.22 8.62
CA SER A 42 -7.54 -6.80 9.04
C SER A 42 -7.65 -5.29 9.24
N ARG A 43 -6.51 -4.61 9.42
CA ARG A 43 -6.41 -3.16 9.56
C ARG A 43 -5.41 -2.63 8.55
N GLY A 44 -5.74 -1.52 7.92
CA GLY A 44 -4.89 -0.87 6.95
C GLY A 44 -4.64 0.61 7.25
N HIS A 45 -3.52 1.09 6.72
CA HIS A 45 -3.18 2.50 6.63
C HIS A 45 -2.74 2.85 5.21
N SER A 46 -3.07 4.04 4.74
CA SER A 46 -2.63 4.56 3.45
C SER A 46 -2.37 6.05 3.55
N ALA A 47 -1.20 6.45 3.08
CA ALA A 47 -0.78 7.85 3.01
C ALA A 47 -0.16 8.14 1.65
N GLU A 48 0.20 9.41 1.45
CA GLU A 48 1.06 9.79 0.34
C GLU A 48 2.43 9.11 0.46
N CYS A 49 3.00 8.71 -0.69
CA CYS A 49 4.36 8.19 -0.73
C CYS A 49 5.15 8.68 -1.96
N ASP A 50 6.47 8.79 -1.81
CA ASP A 50 7.35 9.28 -2.88
C ASP A 50 7.53 8.21 -3.98
N THR A 51 7.45 6.92 -3.62
CA THR A 51 7.65 5.78 -4.56
C THR A 51 6.63 5.76 -5.70
N PHE A 52 5.38 6.14 -5.43
CA PHE A 52 4.27 6.09 -6.40
C PHE A 52 3.56 7.44 -6.60
N LEU A 53 3.87 8.46 -5.78
CA LEU A 53 3.17 9.75 -5.76
C LEU A 53 1.63 9.58 -5.66
N ASN A 54 1.19 8.58 -4.88
CA ASN A 54 -0.22 8.38 -4.61
C ASN A 54 -0.74 9.35 -3.55
N GLN A 55 -2.05 9.56 -3.56
CA GLN A 55 -2.82 10.11 -2.44
C GLN A 55 -3.31 8.95 -1.55
N PRO A 56 -3.82 9.19 -0.33
CA PRO A 56 -4.48 8.15 0.46
C PRO A 56 -5.51 7.39 -0.38
N LEU A 57 -5.43 6.06 -0.35
CA LEU A 57 -6.15 5.18 -1.28
C LEU A 57 -7.62 4.93 -0.89
N SER A 58 -8.04 5.35 0.30
CA SER A 58 -9.39 5.20 0.82
C SER A 58 -10.08 6.55 0.98
N GLU A 59 -11.37 6.62 0.61
CA GLU A 59 -12.22 7.79 0.86
C GLU A 59 -12.56 7.94 2.36
N GLU A 60 -12.43 6.88 3.16
CA GLU A 60 -12.64 6.88 4.62
C GLU A 60 -11.49 7.59 5.39
N GLY A 61 -10.44 8.01 4.68
CA GLY A 61 -9.24 8.62 5.23
C GLY A 61 -8.07 7.63 5.30
N GLU A 62 -7.08 7.96 6.13
CA GLU A 62 -5.83 7.20 6.13
C GLU A 62 -5.92 5.82 6.78
N LYS A 63 -6.91 5.56 7.65
CA LYS A 63 -7.08 4.28 8.35
C LYS A 63 -8.35 3.60 7.90
N PHE A 64 -8.30 2.30 7.67
CA PHE A 64 -9.45 1.54 7.19
C PHE A 64 -9.43 0.10 7.70
N ASP A 65 -10.61 -0.52 7.68
CA ASP A 65 -10.80 -1.93 8.00
C ASP A 65 -10.84 -2.76 6.72
N VAL A 66 -10.24 -3.95 6.79
CA VAL A 66 -10.16 -4.86 5.66
C VAL A 66 -11.24 -5.93 5.80
N ILE A 67 -12.09 -6.02 4.80
CA ILE A 67 -13.16 -7.04 4.72
C ILE A 67 -12.60 -8.37 4.19
N GLY A 68 -11.61 -8.30 3.29
CA GLY A 68 -10.92 -9.45 2.73
C GLY A 68 -9.70 -9.02 1.91
N VAL A 69 -8.74 -9.93 1.76
CA VAL A 69 -7.55 -9.76 0.92
C VAL A 69 -7.48 -10.91 -0.07
N GLU A 70 -7.26 -10.58 -1.34
CA GLU A 70 -7.07 -11.55 -2.41
C GLU A 70 -5.67 -11.37 -3.02
N LEU A 71 -4.96 -12.48 -3.24
CA LEU A 71 -3.68 -12.52 -3.94
C LEU A 71 -3.83 -13.33 -5.21
N TRP A 72 -3.52 -12.72 -6.35
CA TRP A 72 -3.67 -13.33 -7.66
C TRP A 72 -2.29 -13.58 -8.29
N VAL A 73 -2.09 -14.79 -8.83
CA VAL A 73 -0.86 -15.16 -9.56
C VAL A 73 -1.23 -15.44 -11.01
N VAL A 74 -0.50 -14.82 -11.94
CA VAL A 74 -0.68 -14.99 -13.39
C VAL A 74 0.49 -15.80 -13.93
N GLY A 75 0.22 -16.81 -14.76
CA GLY A 75 1.26 -17.59 -15.43
C GLY A 75 1.96 -18.65 -14.57
N ALA A 76 1.28 -19.17 -13.54
CA ALA A 76 1.76 -20.35 -12.82
C ALA A 76 1.69 -21.58 -13.74
N SER A 77 2.82 -21.93 -14.36
CA SER A 77 3.04 -23.19 -15.08
C SER A 77 3.86 -24.14 -14.22
#